data_AF-A0A0B7HHL7-F1
#
_entry.id   AF-A0A0B7HHL7-F1
#
_cell.length_a   1.000
_cell.length_b   1.000
_cell.length_c   1.000
_cell.angle_alpha   90.00
_cell.angle_beta   90.00
_cell.angle_gamma   90.00
#
_symmetry.space_group_name_H-M   'P 1'
#
loop_
_entity.id
_entity.type
_entity.pdbx_description
1 polymer ?
#
loop_
_entity_poly.entity_id
_entity_poly.type
_entity_poly.pdbx_seq_one_letter_code
_entity_poly.pdbx_strand_id
1 'polypeptide(L)'
;MLSVADVQGGTADQKTILYTGLYHALIHPQNILNDINGDYPEATTNKIGNTKNTRYTVFSLWDTYRNYHQLLSLFYPQEQLNMVKSMLDIYQESGWLPKWELNSTETFTMVGDPASVVLADTYLKGLTQFDVEKAYEAMLKGANTIKNNPIRPGVEEYWKLGYLSVDGGVSGPVSTTQEYNIADYAIAQLAKKLGKKKDFERFNKQSLSYRKLFDKQTRLLRPRHANGQWYAPFNPESGANFEKNVGYIEGNAWQYVYMVTHDIKGMIQMMGGAKAFEKQLDYIFDQNQYDMANEPDIAYPFLYNYIKGSEWKTQKRMDDLLKTYFKNTPDGLPGNDDTGVMSAWMVYGMMGFYPVVPAQPIYTFTAPKFNKIVLKLDKKYYPNETLTIESNASDKNIFIRQIFIDKKPYNSYFITHDQLKKAKHIRFELGETPKK
;
A
#
# COMPACT_ATOMS: atom_id res chain seq x y z
N MET A 1 -13.44 -19.02 6.01
CA MET A 1 -12.74 -17.78 5.59
C MET A 1 -11.55 -17.50 6.48
N LEU A 2 -11.71 -17.27 7.80
CA LEU A 2 -10.59 -16.95 8.71
C LEU A 2 -9.48 -18.02 8.84
N SER A 3 -9.78 -19.27 8.48
CA SER A 3 -8.82 -20.38 8.53
C SER A 3 -7.66 -20.30 7.52
N VAL A 4 -7.56 -19.20 6.76
CA VAL A 4 -6.42 -18.93 5.85
C VAL A 4 -5.12 -18.72 6.61
N ALA A 5 -5.18 -18.32 7.88
CA ALA A 5 -4.02 -18.25 8.77
C ALA A 5 -4.36 -18.96 10.08
N ASP A 6 -3.72 -20.11 10.32
CA ASP A 6 -3.85 -20.86 11.58
C ASP A 6 -2.63 -20.58 12.48
N VAL A 7 -2.87 -20.12 13.71
CA VAL A 7 -1.81 -19.64 14.61
C VAL A 7 -1.71 -20.43 15.91
N GLN A 8 -0.47 -20.72 16.32
CA GLN A 8 -0.14 -21.37 17.59
C GLN A 8 0.89 -20.54 18.36
N GLY A 9 0.80 -20.58 19.69
CA GLY A 9 1.53 -19.64 20.56
C GLY A 9 0.82 -18.29 20.69
N GLY A 10 1.53 -17.32 21.26
CA GLY A 10 0.98 -15.99 21.58
C GLY A 10 -0.08 -16.01 22.70
N THR A 11 -0.52 -14.82 23.11
CA THR A 11 -1.57 -14.65 24.12
C THR A 11 -2.96 -14.87 23.52
N ALA A 12 -3.96 -15.11 24.36
CA ALA A 12 -5.37 -15.19 23.90
C ALA A 12 -5.81 -13.89 23.22
N ASP A 13 -5.41 -12.73 23.79
CA ASP A 13 -5.73 -11.43 23.21
C ASP A 13 -5.12 -11.22 21.83
N GLN A 14 -3.86 -11.63 21.61
CA GLN A 14 -3.23 -11.55 20.28
C GLN A 14 -3.99 -12.38 19.25
N LYS A 15 -4.51 -13.55 19.62
CA LYS A 15 -5.33 -14.37 18.71
C LYS A 15 -6.65 -13.69 18.38
N THR A 16 -7.33 -13.13 19.39
CA THR A 16 -8.57 -12.38 19.18
C THR A 16 -8.33 -11.20 18.24
N ILE A 17 -7.30 -10.41 18.50
CA ILE A 17 -6.92 -9.27 17.67
C ILE A 17 -6.65 -9.71 16.21
N LEU A 18 -5.86 -10.76 16.00
CA LEU A 18 -5.56 -11.27 14.66
C LEU A 18 -6.82 -11.70 13.90
N TYR A 19 -7.67 -12.52 14.52
CA TYR A 19 -8.87 -13.05 13.86
C TYR A 19 -9.94 -11.98 13.66
N THR A 20 -10.05 -11.00 14.55
CA THR A 20 -10.92 -9.82 14.37
C THR A 20 -10.43 -8.95 13.22
N GLY A 21 -9.13 -8.69 13.10
CA GLY A 21 -8.59 -7.96 11.96
C GLY A 21 -8.77 -8.69 10.63
N LEU A 22 -8.55 -10.02 10.62
CA LEU A 22 -8.88 -10.84 9.45
C LEU A 22 -10.38 -10.80 9.13
N TYR A 23 -11.25 -10.73 10.13
CA TYR A 23 -12.68 -10.57 9.92
C TYR A 23 -13.01 -9.21 9.29
N HIS A 24 -12.52 -8.11 9.84
CA HIS A 24 -12.73 -6.76 9.29
C HIS A 24 -12.25 -6.63 7.84
N ALA A 25 -11.09 -7.21 7.53
CA ALA A 25 -10.55 -7.25 6.17
C ALA A 25 -11.43 -8.05 5.18
N LEU A 26 -12.45 -8.78 5.64
CA LEU A 26 -13.35 -9.56 4.78
C LEU A 26 -14.76 -8.99 4.72
N ILE A 27 -15.04 -7.87 5.40
CA ILE A 27 -16.35 -7.20 5.34
C ILE A 27 -16.42 -6.30 4.10
N HIS A 28 -15.41 -5.46 3.90
CA HIS A 28 -15.31 -4.48 2.82
C HIS A 28 -13.97 -4.66 2.08
N PRO A 29 -13.89 -4.42 0.75
CA PRO A 29 -14.97 -4.21 -0.22
C PRO A 29 -15.61 -5.54 -0.69
N GLN A 30 -15.71 -6.55 0.17
CA GLN A 30 -16.37 -7.82 -0.16
C GLN A 30 -17.90 -7.73 -0.24
N ASN A 31 -18.45 -6.53 -0.37
CA ASN A 31 -19.87 -6.30 -0.59
C ASN A 31 -20.23 -6.77 -1.99
N ILE A 32 -20.95 -7.88 -2.04
CA ILE A 32 -21.52 -8.40 -3.28
C ILE A 32 -22.67 -7.47 -3.66
N LEU A 33 -22.58 -6.89 -4.85
CA LEU A 33 -23.57 -5.95 -5.38
C LEU A 33 -24.63 -6.66 -6.23
N ASN A 34 -24.26 -7.76 -6.90
CA ASN A 34 -25.18 -8.45 -7.81
C ASN A 34 -26.14 -9.39 -7.06
N ASP A 35 -27.35 -9.52 -7.60
CA ASP A 35 -28.34 -10.48 -7.15
C ASP A 35 -27.98 -11.91 -7.58
N ILE A 36 -28.73 -12.90 -7.07
CA ILE A 36 -28.51 -14.33 -7.38
C ILE A 36 -28.63 -14.65 -8.88
N ASN A 37 -29.39 -13.85 -9.63
CA ASN A 37 -29.55 -13.97 -11.07
C ASN A 37 -28.43 -13.27 -11.87
N GLY A 38 -27.50 -12.61 -11.19
CA GLY A 38 -26.39 -11.87 -11.78
C GLY A 38 -26.71 -10.42 -12.14
N ASP A 39 -27.93 -9.94 -11.86
CA ASP A 39 -28.33 -8.56 -12.14
C ASP A 39 -27.70 -7.59 -11.15
N TYR A 40 -27.28 -6.42 -11.62
CA TYR A 40 -26.69 -5.38 -10.78
C TYR A 40 -26.97 -3.99 -11.38
N PRO A 41 -27.01 -2.92 -10.57
CA PRO A 41 -27.07 -1.56 -11.08
C PRO A 41 -25.75 -1.18 -11.77
N GLU A 42 -25.78 -0.84 -13.05
CA GLU A 42 -24.60 -0.32 -13.77
C GLU A 42 -24.17 1.02 -13.19
N ALA A 43 -22.86 1.25 -13.17
CA ALA A 43 -22.32 2.53 -12.74
C ALA A 43 -22.72 3.63 -13.72
N THR A 44 -23.22 4.75 -13.22
CA THR A 44 -23.56 5.99 -13.98
C THR A 44 -24.64 5.90 -15.08
N THR A 45 -25.05 4.71 -15.56
CA THR A 45 -25.97 4.59 -16.70
C THR A 45 -27.45 4.41 -16.31
N ASN A 46 -27.78 4.31 -15.02
CA ASN A 46 -29.12 3.98 -14.49
C ASN A 46 -29.73 2.69 -15.08
N LYS A 47 -28.92 1.84 -15.71
CA LYS A 47 -29.34 0.56 -16.30
C LYS A 47 -29.05 -0.58 -15.34
N ILE A 48 -29.68 -1.72 -15.59
CA ILE A 48 -29.37 -2.99 -14.93
C ILE A 48 -28.48 -3.78 -15.88
N GLY A 49 -27.26 -4.05 -15.43
CA GLY A 49 -26.32 -4.95 -16.09
C GLY A 49 -26.51 -6.38 -15.61
N ASN A 50 -25.93 -7.34 -16.31
CA ASN A 50 -25.92 -8.74 -15.89
C ASN A 50 -24.50 -9.31 -15.99
N THR A 51 -24.03 -9.95 -14.92
CA THR A 51 -22.71 -10.59 -14.86
C THR A 51 -22.82 -12.07 -14.51
N LYS A 52 -21.90 -12.85 -15.09
CA LYS A 52 -21.70 -14.26 -14.71
C LYS A 52 -20.70 -14.43 -13.56
N ASN A 53 -20.00 -13.36 -13.19
CA ASN A 53 -19.06 -13.33 -12.07
C ASN A 53 -19.70 -12.61 -10.88
N THR A 54 -19.04 -12.62 -9.72
CA THR A 54 -19.44 -11.80 -8.58
C THR A 54 -18.99 -10.36 -8.81
N ARG A 55 -19.91 -9.40 -8.73
CA ARG A 55 -19.62 -7.97 -8.78
C ARG A 55 -19.49 -7.43 -7.36
N TYR A 56 -18.44 -6.67 -7.12
CA TYR A 56 -18.16 -6.02 -5.85
C TYR A 56 -18.34 -4.50 -5.92
N THR A 57 -18.57 -3.88 -4.76
CA THR A 57 -18.69 -2.43 -4.57
C THR A 57 -17.97 -1.99 -3.28
N VAL A 58 -17.93 -0.68 -3.00
CA VAL A 58 -17.23 -0.04 -1.86
C VAL A 58 -15.71 0.03 -2.07
N PHE A 59 -15.27 0.41 -3.25
CA PHE A 59 -13.84 0.48 -3.56
C PHE A 59 -13.17 1.72 -2.93
N SER A 60 -12.76 1.65 -1.65
CA SER A 60 -11.94 2.69 -0.99
C SER A 60 -10.48 2.61 -1.41
N LEU A 61 -10.20 2.95 -2.67
CA LEU A 61 -8.93 2.55 -3.28
C LEU A 61 -7.72 3.31 -2.75
N TRP A 62 -7.88 4.58 -2.36
CA TRP A 62 -6.80 5.40 -1.80
C TRP A 62 -6.14 4.76 -0.56
N ASP A 63 -6.93 4.02 0.22
CA ASP A 63 -6.46 3.27 1.39
C ASP A 63 -6.02 1.86 0.98
N THR A 64 -6.92 1.15 0.29
CA THR A 64 -6.80 -0.29 0.05
C THR A 64 -5.69 -0.68 -0.92
N TYR A 65 -5.21 0.23 -1.77
CA TYR A 65 -4.09 -0.07 -2.65
C TYR A 65 -2.78 -0.31 -1.89
N ARG A 66 -2.68 0.12 -0.63
CA ARG A 66 -1.41 0.14 0.13
C ARG A 66 -0.98 -1.23 0.61
N ASN A 67 -1.91 -1.98 1.20
CA ASN A 67 -1.64 -3.33 1.72
C ASN A 67 -2.81 -4.31 1.55
N TYR A 68 -4.05 -3.82 1.42
CA TYR A 68 -5.24 -4.65 1.48
C TYR A 68 -5.39 -5.52 0.22
N HIS A 69 -5.30 -4.92 -0.97
CA HIS A 69 -5.36 -5.71 -2.21
C HIS A 69 -4.19 -6.69 -2.35
N GLN A 70 -3.06 -6.37 -1.74
CA GLN A 70 -1.92 -7.28 -1.64
C GLN A 70 -2.22 -8.49 -0.75
N LEU A 71 -2.99 -8.29 0.32
CA LEU A 71 -3.47 -9.34 1.23
C LEU A 71 -4.48 -10.26 0.52
N LEU A 72 -5.47 -9.66 -0.15
CA LEU A 72 -6.44 -10.42 -0.94
C LEU A 72 -5.75 -11.18 -2.07
N SER A 73 -4.80 -10.57 -2.76
CA SER A 73 -4.03 -11.28 -3.79
C SER A 73 -3.40 -12.56 -3.24
N LEU A 74 -2.93 -12.56 -1.99
CA LEU A 74 -2.26 -13.70 -1.35
C LEU A 74 -3.24 -14.75 -0.79
N PHE A 75 -4.30 -14.34 -0.10
CA PHE A 75 -5.19 -15.26 0.63
C PHE A 75 -6.54 -15.51 -0.06
N TYR A 76 -7.00 -14.59 -0.89
CA TYR A 76 -8.30 -14.59 -1.57
C TYR A 76 -8.15 -14.20 -3.05
N PRO A 77 -7.33 -14.93 -3.83
CA PRO A 77 -6.99 -14.56 -5.20
C PRO A 77 -8.21 -14.55 -6.14
N GLN A 78 -9.22 -15.38 -5.89
CA GLN A 78 -10.43 -15.42 -6.72
C GLN A 78 -11.29 -14.17 -6.53
N GLU A 79 -11.39 -13.69 -5.30
CA GLU A 79 -12.09 -12.49 -4.88
C GLU A 79 -11.38 -11.26 -5.43
N GLN A 80 -10.05 -11.20 -5.32
CA GLN A 80 -9.24 -10.14 -5.94
C GLN A 80 -9.46 -10.07 -7.46
N LEU A 81 -9.50 -11.20 -8.15
CA LEU A 81 -9.77 -11.25 -9.60
C LEU A 81 -11.19 -10.75 -9.93
N ASN A 82 -12.18 -11.08 -9.11
CA ASN A 82 -13.56 -10.61 -9.30
C ASN A 82 -13.67 -9.10 -9.04
N MET A 83 -12.95 -8.57 -8.05
CA MET A 83 -12.85 -7.11 -7.83
C MET A 83 -12.19 -6.41 -9.01
N VAL A 84 -11.08 -6.94 -9.53
CA VAL A 84 -10.43 -6.39 -10.72
C VAL A 84 -11.36 -6.39 -11.94
N LYS A 85 -12.10 -7.48 -12.16
CA LYS A 85 -13.12 -7.51 -13.23
C LYS A 85 -14.21 -6.47 -13.01
N SER A 86 -14.69 -6.30 -11.77
CA SER A 86 -15.67 -5.27 -11.42
C SER A 86 -15.15 -3.85 -11.73
N MET A 87 -13.88 -3.56 -11.44
CA MET A 87 -13.26 -2.27 -11.81
C MET A 87 -13.21 -2.06 -13.33
N LEU A 88 -12.95 -3.13 -14.10
CA LEU A 88 -12.95 -3.07 -15.56
C LEU A 88 -14.35 -2.95 -16.17
N ASP A 89 -15.37 -3.46 -15.48
CA ASP A 89 -16.77 -3.29 -15.87
C ASP A 89 -17.24 -1.86 -15.56
N ILE A 90 -16.90 -1.32 -14.38
CA ILE A 90 -17.12 0.11 -14.04
C ILE A 90 -16.45 1.01 -15.10
N TYR A 91 -15.26 0.67 -15.59
CA TYR A 91 -14.61 1.40 -16.67
C TYR A 91 -15.38 1.36 -18.00
N GLN A 92 -16.07 0.26 -18.32
CA GLN A 92 -16.91 0.19 -19.52
C GLN A 92 -18.15 1.07 -19.39
N GLU A 93 -18.73 1.08 -18.20
CA GLU A 93 -19.99 1.75 -17.89
C GLU A 93 -19.80 3.27 -17.75
N SER A 94 -18.79 3.69 -16.97
CA SER A 94 -18.51 5.10 -16.66
C SER A 94 -17.46 5.75 -17.57
N GLY A 95 -16.69 4.94 -18.30
CA GLY A 95 -15.54 5.39 -19.07
C GLY A 95 -14.27 5.64 -18.25
N TRP A 96 -14.29 5.48 -16.92
CA TRP A 96 -13.13 5.74 -16.05
C TRP A 96 -12.94 4.61 -15.02
N LEU A 97 -11.70 4.42 -14.57
CA LEU A 97 -11.44 3.50 -13.46
C LEU A 97 -11.95 4.12 -12.16
N PRO A 98 -12.41 3.30 -11.20
CA PRO A 98 -12.91 3.83 -9.94
C PRO A 98 -11.81 4.46 -9.10
N LYS A 99 -12.17 5.46 -8.28
CA LYS A 99 -11.31 6.02 -7.24
C LYS A 99 -11.86 5.72 -5.86
N TRP A 100 -13.10 6.11 -5.64
CA TRP A 100 -13.87 5.76 -4.46
C TRP A 100 -15.31 5.55 -4.87
N GLU A 101 -15.57 4.30 -5.22
CA GLU A 101 -16.87 3.85 -5.68
C GLU A 101 -17.68 3.33 -4.51
N LEU A 102 -18.94 3.76 -4.44
CA LEU A 102 -19.90 3.32 -3.44
C LEU A 102 -21.26 3.10 -4.09
N ASN A 103 -21.74 1.86 -4.02
CA ASN A 103 -23.06 1.45 -4.50
C ASN A 103 -23.35 1.89 -5.95
N SER A 104 -22.43 1.56 -6.86
CA SER A 104 -22.41 1.91 -8.29
C SER A 104 -22.32 3.40 -8.59
N THR A 105 -21.94 4.21 -7.60
CA THR A 105 -21.74 5.65 -7.75
C THR A 105 -20.30 5.99 -7.47
N GLU A 106 -19.65 6.68 -8.41
CA GLU A 106 -18.31 7.21 -8.21
C GLU A 106 -18.37 8.54 -7.46
N THR A 107 -17.59 8.66 -6.39
CA THR A 107 -17.52 9.89 -5.57
C THR A 107 -16.30 10.75 -5.91
N PHE A 108 -15.31 10.18 -6.63
CA PHE A 108 -14.02 10.77 -6.99
C PHE A 108 -13.12 11.19 -5.83
N THR A 109 -13.55 10.90 -4.60
CA THR A 109 -12.76 10.88 -3.37
C THR A 109 -11.68 9.78 -3.50
N MET A 110 -10.52 9.78 -2.85
CA MET A 110 -9.67 10.88 -2.41
C MET A 110 -8.77 11.35 -3.59
N VAL A 111 -7.45 11.48 -3.42
CA VAL A 111 -6.50 11.90 -4.48
C VAL A 111 -5.85 10.71 -5.19
N GLY A 112 -5.18 10.96 -6.31
CA GLY A 112 -4.41 9.94 -7.01
C GLY A 112 -5.16 9.16 -8.11
N ASP A 113 -4.54 8.07 -8.54
CA ASP A 113 -5.07 7.09 -9.50
C ASP A 113 -4.83 5.67 -8.95
N PRO A 114 -5.54 5.30 -7.87
CA PRO A 114 -5.23 4.12 -7.07
C PRO A 114 -5.63 2.80 -7.75
N ALA A 115 -6.67 2.79 -8.59
CA ALA A 115 -7.06 1.60 -9.36
C ALA A 115 -5.92 1.09 -10.25
N SER A 116 -5.16 2.00 -10.87
CA SER A 116 -3.99 1.65 -11.69
C SER A 116 -2.94 0.87 -10.89
N VAL A 117 -2.78 1.19 -9.60
CA VAL A 117 -1.86 0.50 -8.69
C VAL A 117 -2.35 -0.92 -8.40
N VAL A 118 -3.64 -1.08 -8.09
CA VAL A 118 -4.25 -2.37 -7.79
C VAL A 118 -4.21 -3.33 -9.00
N LEU A 119 -4.52 -2.83 -10.20
CA LEU A 119 -4.47 -3.60 -11.44
C LEU A 119 -3.05 -4.10 -11.73
N ALA A 120 -2.06 -3.21 -11.63
CA ALA A 120 -0.66 -3.58 -11.84
C ALA A 120 -0.17 -4.58 -10.80
N ASP A 121 -0.47 -4.36 -9.51
CA ASP A 121 -0.03 -5.24 -8.43
C ASP A 121 -0.60 -6.66 -8.57
N THR A 122 -1.89 -6.76 -8.91
CA THR A 122 -2.58 -8.03 -9.17
C THR A 122 -1.88 -8.81 -10.29
N TYR A 123 -1.62 -8.15 -11.42
CA TYR A 123 -0.92 -8.76 -12.55
C TYR A 123 0.51 -9.19 -12.18
N LEU A 124 1.26 -8.33 -11.49
CA LEU A 124 2.67 -8.56 -11.15
C LEU A 124 2.87 -9.69 -10.15
N LYS A 125 1.83 -10.06 -9.38
CA LYS A 125 1.82 -11.24 -8.51
C LYS A 125 1.42 -12.53 -9.22
N GLY A 126 1.04 -12.46 -10.49
CA GLY A 126 0.72 -13.61 -11.33
C GLY A 126 -0.77 -13.92 -11.46
N LEU A 127 -1.64 -13.10 -10.87
CA LEU A 127 -3.08 -13.16 -11.09
C LEU A 127 -3.38 -12.43 -12.40
N THR A 128 -3.54 -13.19 -13.49
CA THR A 128 -3.63 -12.66 -14.86
C THR A 128 -4.95 -12.99 -15.54
N GLN A 129 -5.91 -13.56 -14.82
CA GLN A 129 -7.18 -14.07 -15.35
C GLN A 129 -8.24 -12.95 -15.53
N PHE A 130 -7.84 -11.86 -16.19
CA PHE A 130 -8.67 -10.72 -16.58
C PHE A 130 -8.17 -10.12 -17.91
N ASP A 131 -8.92 -9.17 -18.47
CA ASP A 131 -8.51 -8.51 -19.72
C ASP A 131 -7.38 -7.49 -19.45
N VAL A 132 -6.14 -7.96 -19.61
CA VAL A 132 -4.93 -7.20 -19.28
C VAL A 132 -4.71 -6.03 -20.24
N GLU A 133 -5.00 -6.20 -21.53
CA GLU A 133 -4.83 -5.11 -22.51
C GLU A 133 -5.86 -4.01 -22.26
N LYS A 134 -7.10 -4.39 -21.94
CA LYS A 134 -8.15 -3.43 -21.57
C LYS A 134 -7.86 -2.74 -20.24
N ALA A 135 -7.33 -3.46 -19.25
CA ALA A 135 -6.85 -2.86 -18.01
C ALA A 135 -5.74 -1.84 -18.28
N TYR A 136 -4.78 -2.20 -19.13
CA TYR A 136 -3.69 -1.31 -19.51
C TYR A 136 -4.17 -0.07 -20.27
N GLU A 137 -5.12 -0.22 -21.20
CA GLU A 137 -5.77 0.89 -21.89
C GLU A 137 -6.49 1.82 -20.91
N ALA A 138 -7.22 1.26 -19.95
CA ALA A 138 -7.92 2.03 -18.93
C ALA A 138 -6.96 2.87 -18.07
N MET A 139 -5.84 2.27 -17.64
CA MET A 139 -4.76 2.95 -16.92
C MET A 139 -4.15 4.09 -17.76
N LEU A 140 -3.89 3.83 -19.04
CA LEU A 140 -3.38 4.85 -19.96
C LEU A 140 -4.38 5.97 -20.21
N LYS A 141 -5.69 5.70 -20.24
CA LYS A 141 -6.71 6.74 -20.39
C LYS A 141 -6.70 7.69 -19.20
N GLY A 142 -6.64 7.17 -17.98
CA GLY A 142 -6.51 7.96 -16.75
C GLY A 142 -5.25 8.80 -16.74
N ALA A 143 -4.13 8.23 -17.21
CA ALA A 143 -2.86 8.93 -17.26
C ALA A 143 -2.75 9.96 -18.41
N ASN A 144 -3.42 9.75 -19.55
CA ASN A 144 -3.23 10.55 -20.78
C ASN A 144 -4.31 11.57 -21.10
N THR A 145 -5.49 11.46 -20.52
CA THR A 145 -6.58 12.37 -20.88
C THR A 145 -6.38 13.73 -20.23
N ILE A 146 -6.20 14.78 -21.03
CA ILE A 146 -5.94 16.14 -20.52
C ILE A 146 -7.21 16.85 -20.08
N LYS A 147 -8.26 16.81 -20.90
CA LYS A 147 -9.51 17.56 -20.67
C LYS A 147 -10.50 16.71 -19.89
N ASN A 148 -11.17 17.32 -18.91
CA ASN A 148 -12.22 16.69 -18.11
C ASN A 148 -11.79 15.33 -17.53
N ASN A 149 -10.59 15.27 -16.97
CA ASN A 149 -10.07 14.06 -16.33
C ASN A 149 -10.41 14.07 -14.84
N PRO A 150 -11.44 13.32 -14.40
CA PRO A 150 -11.82 13.29 -13.00
C PRO A 150 -10.84 12.43 -12.16
N ILE A 151 -10.03 11.59 -12.82
CA ILE A 151 -9.08 10.71 -12.15
C ILE A 151 -7.82 11.48 -11.78
N ARG A 152 -7.25 12.20 -12.76
CA ARG A 152 -6.03 13.00 -12.61
C ARG A 152 -6.27 14.47 -12.94
N PRO A 153 -6.92 15.25 -12.04
CA PRO A 153 -6.99 16.69 -12.20
C PRO A 153 -5.59 17.31 -12.29
N GLY A 154 -5.41 18.29 -13.18
CA GLY A 154 -4.12 18.97 -13.37
C GLY A 154 -3.05 18.15 -14.12
N VAL A 155 -3.41 17.05 -14.79
CA VAL A 155 -2.43 16.20 -15.50
C VAL A 155 -1.56 16.93 -16.53
N GLU A 156 -2.10 17.95 -17.21
CA GLU A 156 -1.33 18.77 -18.16
C GLU A 156 -0.20 19.55 -17.47
N GLU A 157 -0.49 20.13 -16.30
CA GLU A 157 0.50 20.81 -15.48
C GLU A 157 1.54 19.81 -14.98
N TYR A 158 1.07 18.67 -14.45
CA TYR A 158 1.94 17.58 -13.99
C TYR A 158 2.91 17.11 -15.09
N TRP A 159 2.48 17.02 -16.35
CA TRP A 159 3.36 16.66 -17.46
C TRP A 159 4.40 17.72 -17.80
N LYS A 160 4.01 19.00 -17.78
CA LYS A 160 4.90 20.12 -18.11
C LYS A 160 5.92 20.37 -17.00
N LEU A 161 5.46 20.44 -15.76
CA LEU A 161 6.27 20.82 -14.60
C LEU A 161 6.91 19.59 -13.92
N GLY A 162 6.30 18.41 -14.02
CA GLY A 162 6.66 17.22 -13.25
C GLY A 162 6.08 17.20 -11.84
N TYR A 163 5.28 18.19 -11.47
CA TYR A 163 4.58 18.27 -10.19
C TYR A 163 3.35 19.15 -10.38
N LEU A 164 2.36 18.99 -9.49
CA LEU A 164 1.24 19.91 -9.40
C LEU A 164 1.66 21.14 -8.59
N SER A 165 1.32 22.34 -9.05
CA SER A 165 1.67 23.55 -8.32
C SER A 165 0.56 23.98 -7.37
N VAL A 166 0.91 24.84 -6.42
CA VAL A 166 -0.07 25.53 -5.55
C VAL A 166 -1.06 26.36 -6.37
N ASP A 167 -0.64 26.86 -7.53
CA ASP A 167 -1.43 27.74 -8.38
C ASP A 167 -2.37 26.96 -9.33
N GLY A 168 -2.19 25.63 -9.43
CA GLY A 168 -2.88 24.74 -10.36
C GLY A 168 -4.31 24.36 -9.96
N GLY A 169 -4.77 24.78 -8.77
CA GLY A 169 -6.13 24.54 -8.28
C GLY A 169 -6.42 23.10 -7.82
N VAL A 170 -5.39 22.26 -7.71
CA VAL A 170 -5.51 20.89 -7.18
C VAL A 170 -5.17 20.89 -5.69
N SER A 171 -6.06 20.32 -4.88
CA SER A 171 -5.84 20.19 -3.44
C SER A 171 -4.67 19.25 -3.13
N GLY A 172 -3.84 19.61 -2.15
CA GLY A 172 -2.68 18.82 -1.75
C GLY A 172 -1.74 18.51 -2.92
N PRO A 173 -1.12 19.51 -3.58
CA PRO A 173 -0.28 19.31 -4.75
C PRO A 173 0.92 18.40 -4.47
N VAL A 174 1.45 18.37 -3.25
CA VAL A 174 2.57 17.48 -2.90
C VAL A 174 2.08 16.05 -2.77
N SER A 175 1.06 15.80 -1.95
CA SER A 175 0.48 14.46 -1.76
C SER A 175 -0.07 13.91 -3.08
N THR A 176 -0.85 14.70 -3.82
CA THR A 176 -1.41 14.30 -5.12
C THR A 176 -0.31 13.99 -6.14
N THR A 177 0.79 14.75 -6.16
CA THR A 177 1.94 14.43 -7.03
C THR A 177 2.55 13.08 -6.66
N GLN A 178 2.68 12.76 -5.37
CA GLN A 178 3.22 11.46 -4.93
C GLN A 178 2.29 10.30 -5.27
N GLU A 179 0.98 10.47 -5.12
CA GLU A 179 -0.03 9.48 -5.52
C GLU A 179 0.02 9.21 -7.04
N TYR A 180 0.17 10.26 -7.86
CA TYR A 180 0.39 10.08 -9.31
C TYR A 180 1.72 9.38 -9.60
N ASN A 181 2.76 9.65 -8.81
CA ASN A 181 4.05 8.99 -8.98
C ASN A 181 3.99 7.48 -8.70
N ILE A 182 3.24 7.03 -7.70
CA ILE A 182 3.03 5.60 -7.44
C ILE A 182 2.18 4.97 -8.55
N ALA A 183 1.12 5.65 -9.00
CA ALA A 183 0.33 5.17 -10.14
C ALA A 183 1.17 5.06 -11.43
N ASP A 184 2.04 6.03 -11.71
CA ASP A 184 2.97 5.98 -12.85
C ASP A 184 4.02 4.89 -12.67
N TYR A 185 4.52 4.65 -11.46
CA TYR A 185 5.39 3.51 -11.18
C TYR A 185 4.66 2.19 -11.47
N ALA A 186 3.41 2.05 -11.04
CA ALA A 186 2.59 0.87 -11.31
C ALA A 186 2.39 0.63 -12.82
N ILE A 187 2.05 1.67 -13.58
CA ILE A 187 1.95 1.61 -15.05
C ILE A 187 3.28 1.21 -15.68
N ALA A 188 4.40 1.79 -15.22
CA ALA A 188 5.73 1.45 -15.73
C ALA A 188 6.07 -0.02 -15.50
N GLN A 189 5.81 -0.55 -14.30
CA GLN A 189 6.11 -1.94 -13.95
C GLN A 189 5.28 -2.92 -14.78
N LEU A 190 4.01 -2.61 -15.04
CA LEU A 190 3.17 -3.39 -15.94
C LEU A 190 3.66 -3.29 -17.39
N ALA A 191 3.94 -2.08 -17.89
CA ALA A 191 4.46 -1.84 -19.24
C ALA A 191 5.75 -2.62 -19.51
N LYS A 192 6.65 -2.71 -18.50
CA LYS A 192 7.88 -3.50 -18.57
C LYS A 192 7.60 -4.99 -18.79
N LYS A 193 6.57 -5.55 -18.14
CA LYS A 193 6.18 -6.95 -18.32
C LYS A 193 5.49 -7.21 -19.66
N LEU A 194 4.71 -6.25 -20.15
CA LEU A 194 4.04 -6.33 -21.46
C LEU A 194 4.98 -6.01 -22.64
N GLY A 195 6.25 -5.67 -22.38
CA GLY A 195 7.22 -5.34 -23.43
C GLY A 195 7.06 -3.94 -24.05
N LYS A 196 6.24 -3.06 -23.45
CA LYS A 196 5.94 -1.70 -23.93
C LYS A 196 7.02 -0.71 -23.48
N LYS A 197 8.19 -0.78 -24.13
CA LYS A 197 9.42 -0.05 -23.72
C LYS A 197 9.25 1.47 -23.64
N LYS A 198 8.57 2.10 -24.62
CA LYS A 198 8.36 3.56 -24.66
C LYS A 198 7.55 4.04 -23.45
N ASP A 199 6.49 3.31 -23.11
CA ASP A 199 5.64 3.63 -21.97
C ASP A 199 6.41 3.39 -20.67
N PHE A 200 7.15 2.30 -20.55
CA PHE A 200 8.03 2.07 -19.41
C PHE A 200 8.99 3.24 -19.16
N GLU A 201 9.73 3.69 -20.18
CA GLU A 201 10.69 4.80 -20.03
C GLU A 201 10.00 6.10 -19.61
N ARG A 202 8.86 6.41 -20.20
CA ARG A 202 8.07 7.60 -19.89
C ARG A 202 7.56 7.58 -18.44
N PHE A 203 6.82 6.54 -18.07
CA PHE A 203 6.19 6.45 -16.76
C PHE A 203 7.20 6.25 -15.63
N ASN A 204 8.32 5.55 -15.89
CA ASN A 204 9.41 5.44 -14.93
C ASN A 204 10.14 6.77 -14.69
N LYS A 205 10.20 7.66 -15.70
CA LYS A 205 10.72 9.03 -15.50
C LYS A 205 9.73 9.89 -14.71
N GLN A 206 8.42 9.73 -14.97
CA GLN A 206 7.36 10.45 -14.28
C GLN A 206 7.22 10.04 -12.82
N SER A 207 7.38 8.75 -12.49
CA SER A 207 7.34 8.28 -11.10
C SER A 207 8.45 8.86 -10.20
N LEU A 208 9.53 9.40 -10.79
CA LEU A 208 10.62 10.06 -10.08
C LEU A 208 10.47 11.58 -10.03
N SER A 209 9.34 12.12 -10.48
CA SER A 209 9.16 13.56 -10.62
C SER A 209 9.00 14.29 -9.27
N TYR A 210 8.55 13.60 -8.20
CA TYR A 210 8.50 14.14 -6.83
C TYR A 210 9.85 14.70 -6.37
N ARG A 211 10.97 14.22 -6.92
CA ARG A 211 12.31 14.73 -6.61
C ARG A 211 12.44 16.24 -6.87
N LYS A 212 11.59 16.82 -7.74
CA LYS A 212 11.50 18.27 -7.98
C LYS A 212 10.87 19.05 -6.83
N LEU A 213 10.11 18.40 -5.95
CA LEU A 213 9.52 18.98 -4.75
C LEU A 213 10.44 18.83 -3.53
N PHE A 214 11.58 18.14 -3.64
CA PHE A 214 12.52 17.95 -2.54
C PHE A 214 13.34 19.21 -2.28
N ASP A 215 13.09 19.84 -1.13
CA ASP A 215 13.85 20.97 -0.64
C ASP A 215 15.06 20.48 0.15
N LYS A 216 16.27 20.75 -0.35
CA LYS A 216 17.53 20.31 0.27
C LYS A 216 17.80 20.96 1.63
N GLN A 217 17.23 22.13 1.91
CA GLN A 217 17.43 22.83 3.18
C GLN A 217 16.65 22.16 4.30
N THR A 218 15.38 21.87 4.05
CA THR A 218 14.47 21.24 5.02
C THR A 218 14.51 19.71 4.98
N ARG A 219 15.01 19.12 3.88
CA ARG A 219 14.96 17.67 3.57
C ARG A 219 13.52 17.13 3.57
N LEU A 220 12.57 17.98 3.18
CA LEU A 220 11.16 17.67 3.08
C LEU A 220 10.68 17.91 1.64
N LEU A 221 9.51 17.38 1.33
CA LEU A 221 8.85 17.61 0.04
C LEU A 221 7.95 18.83 0.17
N ARG A 222 8.39 19.98 -0.35
CA ARG A 222 7.73 21.27 -0.14
C ARG A 222 6.90 21.67 -1.37
N PRO A 223 5.70 22.29 -1.17
CA PRO A 223 4.91 22.80 -2.28
C PRO A 223 5.67 23.86 -3.09
N ARG A 224 5.40 23.89 -4.40
CA ARG A 224 6.01 24.82 -5.35
C ARG A 224 4.95 25.52 -6.18
N HIS A 225 5.21 26.76 -6.53
CA HIS A 225 4.44 27.52 -7.51
C HIS A 225 4.74 27.06 -8.93
N ALA A 226 3.88 27.41 -9.87
CA ALA A 226 4.06 27.08 -11.29
C ALA A 226 5.32 27.74 -11.88
N ASN A 227 5.73 28.88 -11.31
CA ASN A 227 6.96 29.60 -11.67
C ASN A 227 8.25 28.96 -11.08
N GLY A 228 8.14 27.88 -10.32
CA GLY A 228 9.27 27.17 -9.69
C GLY A 228 9.72 27.70 -8.33
N GLN A 229 9.11 28.79 -7.83
CA GLN A 229 9.38 29.30 -6.48
C GLN A 229 8.78 28.38 -5.42
N TRP A 230 9.45 28.28 -4.28
CA TRP A 230 8.95 27.53 -3.13
C TRP A 230 7.82 28.28 -2.44
N TYR A 231 6.77 27.57 -2.03
CA TYR A 231 5.68 28.17 -1.25
C TYR A 231 6.17 28.66 0.10
N ALA A 232 5.99 29.95 0.41
CA ALA A 232 6.45 30.58 1.64
C ALA A 232 5.37 31.51 2.25
N PRO A 233 5.23 31.59 3.59
CA PRO A 233 5.97 30.85 4.61
C PRO A 233 5.62 29.35 4.64
N PHE A 234 6.61 28.51 4.96
CA PHE A 234 6.42 27.04 5.03
C PHE A 234 6.58 26.58 6.48
N ASN A 235 5.52 25.99 7.02
CA ASN A 235 5.55 25.27 8.27
C ASN A 235 5.35 23.76 7.98
N PRO A 236 6.33 22.90 8.31
CA PRO A 236 6.23 21.46 8.04
C PRO A 236 5.13 20.75 8.85
N GLU A 237 4.65 21.35 9.94
CA GLU A 237 3.58 20.81 10.80
C GLU A 237 2.19 21.25 10.36
N SER A 238 2.08 22.18 9.40
CA SER A 238 0.78 22.59 8.84
C SER A 238 0.07 21.39 8.23
N GLY A 239 -1.10 21.07 8.77
CA GLY A 239 -1.89 19.90 8.40
C GLY A 239 -1.90 18.76 9.41
N ALA A 240 -1.18 18.90 10.55
CA ALA A 240 -1.33 17.99 11.67
C ALA A 240 -2.79 17.92 12.14
N ASN A 241 -3.21 16.77 12.69
CA ASN A 241 -4.57 16.53 13.18
C ASN A 241 -5.68 16.80 12.15
N PHE A 242 -5.45 16.42 10.88
CA PHE A 242 -6.43 16.57 9.79
C PHE A 242 -6.78 18.02 9.43
N GLU A 243 -5.95 19.00 9.82
CA GLU A 243 -6.16 20.39 9.43
C GLU A 243 -5.95 20.58 7.92
N LYS A 244 -6.85 21.36 7.29
CA LYS A 244 -6.70 21.71 5.88
C LYS A 244 -5.44 22.54 5.69
N ASN A 245 -4.59 22.10 4.77
CA ASN A 245 -3.39 22.82 4.40
C ASN A 245 -3.22 22.85 2.88
N VAL A 246 -2.29 23.68 2.42
CA VAL A 246 -2.08 23.95 1.00
C VAL A 246 -1.38 22.78 0.30
N GLY A 247 -0.54 22.01 1.01
CA GLY A 247 0.43 21.09 0.40
C GLY A 247 0.02 19.61 0.39
N TYR A 248 -0.72 19.17 1.40
CA TYR A 248 -0.91 17.76 1.74
C TYR A 248 -2.39 17.47 2.03
N ILE A 249 -2.81 16.23 1.81
CA ILE A 249 -4.17 15.76 2.11
C ILE A 249 -4.16 15.02 3.45
N GLU A 250 -4.97 15.46 4.41
CA GLU A 250 -5.15 14.80 5.71
C GLU A 250 -3.85 14.55 6.49
N GLY A 251 -2.84 15.38 6.27
CA GLY A 251 -1.57 15.24 6.97
C GLY A 251 -0.61 16.38 6.69
N ASN A 252 0.64 16.20 7.09
CA ASN A 252 1.67 17.22 7.03
C ASN A 252 2.93 16.79 6.25
N ALA A 253 3.97 17.62 6.27
CA ALA A 253 5.20 17.35 5.52
C ALA A 253 5.95 16.10 6.01
N TRP A 254 5.87 15.79 7.30
CA TRP A 254 6.53 14.65 7.92
C TRP A 254 5.85 13.33 7.53
N GLN A 255 4.52 13.31 7.49
CA GLN A 255 3.71 12.13 7.12
C GLN A 255 3.77 11.81 5.62
N TYR A 256 4.09 12.79 4.78
CA TYR A 256 4.22 12.59 3.33
C TYR A 256 5.65 12.49 2.82
N VAL A 257 6.68 12.67 3.66
CA VAL A 257 8.07 12.67 3.17
C VAL A 257 8.51 11.33 2.57
N TYR A 258 8.11 10.19 3.16
CA TYR A 258 8.52 8.84 2.73
C TYR A 258 7.42 8.03 2.05
N MET A 259 6.28 8.63 1.73
CA MET A 259 5.14 7.93 1.10
C MET A 259 5.50 7.35 -0.29
N VAL A 260 6.53 7.90 -0.96
CA VAL A 260 7.13 7.38 -2.22
C VAL A 260 7.97 6.10 -2.02
N THR A 261 7.30 5.05 -1.55
CA THR A 261 7.92 3.77 -1.19
C THR A 261 8.66 3.09 -2.35
N HIS A 262 8.31 3.39 -3.60
CA HIS A 262 8.97 2.84 -4.79
C HIS A 262 10.42 3.31 -5.00
N ASP A 263 10.82 4.46 -4.42
CA ASP A 263 12.17 5.04 -4.60
C ASP A 263 12.85 5.41 -3.28
N ILE A 264 12.67 4.59 -2.23
CA ILE A 264 13.32 4.79 -0.92
C ILE A 264 14.85 4.85 -1.04
N LYS A 265 15.45 4.06 -1.92
CA LYS A 265 16.90 4.10 -2.17
C LYS A 265 17.34 5.45 -2.77
N GLY A 266 16.58 6.01 -3.71
CA GLY A 266 16.83 7.34 -4.25
C GLY A 266 16.64 8.42 -3.18
N MET A 267 15.63 8.26 -2.32
CA MET A 267 15.40 9.19 -1.20
C MET A 267 16.54 9.19 -0.18
N ILE A 268 17.07 8.02 0.20
CA ILE A 268 18.26 7.90 1.06
C ILE A 268 19.44 8.69 0.45
N GLN A 269 19.64 8.61 -0.86
CA GLN A 269 20.71 9.37 -1.53
C GLN A 269 20.45 10.88 -1.49
N MET A 270 19.23 11.31 -1.79
CA MET A 270 18.86 12.74 -1.78
C MET A 270 18.96 13.39 -0.40
N MET A 271 18.68 12.64 0.67
CA MET A 271 18.77 13.10 2.06
C MET A 271 20.22 13.22 2.58
N GLY A 272 21.22 12.78 1.80
CA GLY A 272 22.63 12.80 2.20
C GLY A 272 23.11 11.49 2.82
N GLY A 273 22.43 10.38 2.54
CA GLY A 273 22.83 9.04 2.95
C GLY A 273 22.03 8.45 4.10
N ALA A 274 22.33 7.19 4.41
CA ALA A 274 21.54 6.36 5.33
C ALA A 274 21.41 6.96 6.74
N LYS A 275 22.47 7.57 7.28
CA LYS A 275 22.44 8.21 8.61
C LYS A 275 21.48 9.41 8.68
N ALA A 276 21.40 10.20 7.59
CA ALA A 276 20.52 11.36 7.55
C ALA A 276 19.05 10.95 7.46
N PHE A 277 18.77 9.96 6.60
CA PHE A 277 17.46 9.32 6.49
C PHE A 277 17.02 8.72 7.83
N GLU A 278 17.89 7.93 8.46
CA GLU A 278 17.62 7.31 9.76
C GLU A 278 17.30 8.35 10.84
N LYS A 279 18.11 9.41 10.95
CA LYS A 279 17.90 10.47 11.94
C LYS A 279 16.55 11.16 11.76
N GLN A 280 16.13 11.39 10.51
CA GLN A 280 14.85 12.01 10.22
C GLN A 280 13.68 11.06 10.49
N LEU A 281 13.84 9.77 10.19
CA LEU A 281 12.84 8.75 10.55
C LEU A 281 12.72 8.59 12.07
N ASP A 282 13.83 8.59 12.81
CA ASP A 282 13.84 8.62 14.27
C ASP A 282 13.10 9.86 14.80
N TYR A 283 13.37 11.05 14.25
CA TYR A 283 12.69 12.28 14.63
C TYR A 283 11.17 12.18 14.46
N ILE A 284 10.69 11.60 13.35
CA ILE A 284 9.25 11.45 13.10
C ILE A 284 8.58 10.61 14.19
N PHE A 285 9.18 9.48 14.57
CA PHE A 285 8.64 8.65 15.65
C PHE A 285 8.82 9.29 17.03
N ASP A 286 9.95 9.93 17.30
CA ASP A 286 10.28 10.47 18.63
C ASP A 286 9.55 11.79 18.92
N GLN A 287 9.07 12.50 17.90
CA GLN A 287 8.25 13.71 18.02
C GLN A 287 6.75 13.46 17.77
N ASN A 288 6.31 12.20 17.78
CA ASN A 288 4.92 11.81 17.53
C ASN A 288 4.33 12.41 16.24
N GLN A 289 5.14 12.48 15.17
CA GLN A 289 4.68 12.89 13.84
C GLN A 289 4.16 11.71 13.01
N TYR A 290 4.47 10.48 13.42
CA TYR A 290 3.87 9.27 12.86
C TYR A 290 2.44 9.12 13.35
N ASP A 291 1.49 8.93 12.43
CA ASP A 291 0.08 8.79 12.75
C ASP A 291 -0.48 7.44 12.26
N MET A 292 -0.58 6.48 13.18
CA MET A 292 -1.15 5.15 12.87
C MET A 292 -2.64 5.21 12.48
N ALA A 293 -3.32 6.32 12.75
CA ALA A 293 -4.73 6.49 12.39
C ALA A 293 -4.95 6.88 10.92
N ASN A 294 -3.86 7.07 10.15
CA ASN A 294 -3.94 7.48 8.75
C ASN A 294 -2.94 6.69 7.88
N GLU A 295 -3.27 6.54 6.62
CA GLU A 295 -2.61 5.68 5.63
C GLU A 295 -1.28 6.16 5.02
N PRO A 296 -0.96 7.47 4.91
CA PRO A 296 0.22 7.94 4.18
C PRO A 296 1.55 7.40 4.69
N ASP A 297 1.67 7.20 6.01
CA ASP A 297 2.92 6.87 6.68
C ASP A 297 2.98 5.44 7.24
N ILE A 298 1.95 4.61 7.10
CA ILE A 298 1.90 3.23 7.63
C ILE A 298 3.07 2.33 7.18
N ALA A 299 3.75 2.66 6.09
CA ALA A 299 4.95 1.95 5.62
C ALA A 299 6.25 2.34 6.37
N TYR A 300 6.26 3.46 7.11
CA TYR A 300 7.44 4.06 7.74
C TYR A 300 8.20 3.13 8.69
N PRO A 301 7.52 2.34 9.56
CA PRO A 301 8.22 1.42 10.45
C PRO A 301 9.12 0.44 9.70
N PHE A 302 8.74 0.06 8.48
CA PHE A 302 9.49 -0.89 7.66
C PHE A 302 10.65 -0.25 6.88
N LEU A 303 10.73 1.08 6.85
CA LEU A 303 11.77 1.78 6.08
C LEU A 303 13.17 1.62 6.69
N TYR A 304 13.26 1.35 8.00
CA TYR A 304 14.54 1.01 8.62
C TYR A 304 15.19 -0.25 8.02
N ASN A 305 14.42 -1.16 7.43
CA ASN A 305 14.97 -2.34 6.74
C ASN A 305 15.81 -1.97 5.49
N TYR A 306 15.68 -0.75 4.95
CA TYR A 306 16.56 -0.25 3.88
C TYR A 306 17.91 0.27 4.40
N ILE A 307 18.07 0.39 5.72
CA ILE A 307 19.24 0.96 6.38
C ILE A 307 20.00 -0.16 7.08
N LYS A 308 21.16 -0.50 6.52
CA LYS A 308 22.03 -1.54 7.09
C LYS A 308 22.45 -1.20 8.52
N GLY A 309 22.15 -2.07 9.47
CA GLY A 309 22.43 -1.94 10.90
C GLY A 309 21.29 -1.33 11.73
N SER A 310 20.21 -0.90 11.08
CA SER A 310 19.05 -0.28 11.73
C SER A 310 17.78 -1.12 11.60
N GLU A 311 17.85 -2.31 11.01
CA GLU A 311 16.69 -3.19 10.77
C GLU A 311 16.00 -3.64 12.08
N TRP A 312 16.75 -3.67 13.18
CA TRP A 312 16.20 -3.90 14.52
C TRP A 312 15.21 -2.82 14.96
N LYS A 313 15.29 -1.60 14.41
CA LYS A 313 14.33 -0.53 14.68
C LYS A 313 12.97 -0.82 14.05
N THR A 314 12.91 -1.46 12.88
CA THR A 314 11.62 -1.94 12.33
C THR A 314 10.96 -2.89 13.31
N GLN A 315 11.70 -3.86 13.82
CA GLN A 315 11.16 -4.86 14.75
C GLN A 315 10.68 -4.23 16.05
N LYS A 316 11.45 -3.27 16.61
CA LYS A 316 11.06 -2.52 17.80
C LYS A 316 9.80 -1.68 17.55
N ARG A 317 9.79 -0.85 16.51
CA ARG A 317 8.64 0.03 16.20
C ARG A 317 7.39 -0.79 15.93
N MET A 318 7.48 -1.90 15.20
CA MET A 318 6.34 -2.79 14.99
C MET A 318 5.81 -3.40 16.29
N ASP A 319 6.68 -3.80 17.22
CA ASP A 319 6.25 -4.28 18.54
C ASP A 319 5.55 -3.18 19.35
N ASP A 320 6.13 -1.98 19.41
CA ASP A 320 5.59 -0.84 20.14
C ASP A 320 4.22 -0.41 19.56
N LEU A 321 4.12 -0.28 18.24
CA LEU A 321 2.90 0.16 17.55
C LEU A 321 1.75 -0.85 17.70
N LEU A 322 2.04 -2.15 17.51
CA LEU A 322 1.03 -3.19 17.69
C LEU A 322 0.45 -3.20 19.11
N LYS A 323 1.30 -3.03 20.14
CA LYS A 323 0.87 -2.98 21.54
C LYS A 323 0.10 -1.70 21.89
N THR A 324 0.47 -0.59 21.28
CA THR A 324 -0.10 0.72 21.60
C THR A 324 -1.49 0.90 20.99
N TYR A 325 -1.63 0.54 19.71
CA TYR A 325 -2.78 0.94 18.91
C TYR A 325 -3.81 -0.16 18.68
N PHE A 326 -3.43 -1.43 18.82
CA PHE A 326 -4.33 -2.56 18.55
C PHE A 326 -4.65 -3.30 19.85
N LYS A 327 -5.91 -3.21 20.28
CA LYS A 327 -6.38 -3.79 21.55
C LYS A 327 -7.64 -4.62 21.35
N ASN A 328 -7.85 -5.58 22.24
CA ASN A 328 -9.09 -6.36 22.30
C ASN A 328 -10.18 -5.61 23.10
N THR A 329 -10.47 -4.37 22.69
CA THR A 329 -11.46 -3.49 23.31
C THR A 329 -12.26 -2.76 22.22
N PRO A 330 -13.45 -2.20 22.53
CA PRO A 330 -14.24 -1.46 21.55
C PRO A 330 -13.52 -0.27 20.90
N ASP A 331 -12.58 0.37 21.61
CA ASP A 331 -11.68 1.42 21.14
C ASP A 331 -10.33 0.87 20.65
N GLY A 332 -10.32 -0.39 20.18
CA GLY A 332 -9.12 -1.17 19.92
C GLY A 332 -8.42 -0.91 18.60
N LEU A 333 -8.81 0.14 17.86
CA LEU A 333 -8.18 0.59 16.62
C LEU A 333 -7.66 2.03 16.77
N PRO A 334 -6.57 2.40 16.09
CA PRO A 334 -5.98 3.74 16.18
C PRO A 334 -6.88 4.85 15.61
N GLY A 335 -7.73 4.51 14.66
CA GLY A 335 -8.57 5.44 13.89
C GLY A 335 -9.59 4.67 13.08
N ASN A 336 -9.93 5.20 11.91
CA ASN A 336 -10.75 4.49 10.94
C ASN A 336 -10.03 3.21 10.50
N ASP A 337 -10.79 2.14 10.22
CA ASP A 337 -10.21 0.90 9.68
C ASP A 337 -10.07 0.95 8.15
N ASP A 338 -10.70 1.96 7.53
CA ASP A 338 -10.70 2.26 6.10
C ASP A 338 -10.83 1.03 5.21
N THR A 339 -11.95 0.34 5.39
CA THR A 339 -12.30 -0.90 4.68
C THR A 339 -11.29 -2.04 4.88
N GLY A 340 -10.67 -2.11 6.06
CA GLY A 340 -9.80 -3.21 6.47
C GLY A 340 -8.31 -2.96 6.26
N VAL A 341 -7.89 -1.73 5.97
CA VAL A 341 -6.48 -1.37 5.71
C VAL A 341 -5.64 -1.39 6.98
N MET A 342 -6.16 -0.82 8.07
CA MET A 342 -5.47 -0.88 9.37
C MET A 342 -5.46 -2.30 9.92
N SER A 343 -6.57 -3.01 9.79
CA SER A 343 -6.65 -4.43 10.10
C SER A 343 -5.67 -5.27 9.27
N ALA A 344 -5.54 -5.03 7.96
CA ALA A 344 -4.58 -5.72 7.11
C ALA A 344 -3.13 -5.42 7.49
N TRP A 345 -2.81 -4.15 7.80
CA TRP A 345 -1.50 -3.74 8.30
C TRP A 345 -1.11 -4.52 9.56
N MET A 346 -2.04 -4.60 10.52
CA MET A 346 -1.85 -5.34 11.76
C MET A 346 -1.65 -6.83 11.50
N VAL A 347 -2.50 -7.45 10.67
CA VAL A 347 -2.39 -8.88 10.30
C VAL A 347 -1.00 -9.17 9.70
N TYR A 348 -0.53 -8.35 8.76
CA TYR A 348 0.82 -8.45 8.21
C TYR A 348 1.92 -8.35 9.27
N GLY A 349 1.83 -7.33 10.13
CA GLY A 349 2.77 -7.10 11.22
C GLY A 349 2.86 -8.30 12.18
N MET A 350 1.72 -8.89 12.53
CA MET A 350 1.65 -10.05 13.41
C MET A 350 2.17 -11.33 12.74
N MET A 351 1.99 -11.47 11.43
CA MET A 351 2.57 -12.58 10.64
C MET A 351 4.08 -12.46 10.40
N GLY A 352 4.64 -11.26 10.56
CA GLY A 352 6.08 -11.01 10.44
C GLY A 352 6.53 -10.56 9.04
N PHE A 353 5.63 -10.11 8.17
CA PHE A 353 6.02 -9.55 6.87
C PHE A 353 5.01 -8.53 6.35
N TYR A 354 5.42 -7.60 5.48
CA TYR A 354 4.56 -6.52 4.96
C TYR A 354 4.86 -6.17 3.49
N PRO A 355 3.86 -5.88 2.64
CA PRO A 355 4.07 -5.43 1.26
C PRO A 355 4.51 -3.95 1.24
N VAL A 356 5.81 -3.72 1.17
CA VAL A 356 6.38 -2.37 1.37
C VAL A 356 6.20 -1.42 0.18
N VAL A 357 6.08 -1.94 -1.04
CA VAL A 357 5.94 -1.13 -2.26
C VAL A 357 4.77 -1.66 -3.09
N PRO A 358 3.67 -0.90 -3.21
CA PRO A 358 2.59 -1.25 -4.12
C PRO A 358 3.08 -1.38 -5.57
N ALA A 359 2.53 -2.34 -6.33
CA ALA A 359 2.96 -2.67 -7.69
C ALA A 359 4.44 -3.12 -7.81
N GLN A 360 5.04 -3.54 -6.70
CA GLN A 360 6.26 -4.33 -6.71
C GLN A 360 6.03 -5.58 -5.84
N PRO A 361 6.17 -6.79 -6.40
CA PRO A 361 5.87 -8.03 -5.68
C PRO A 361 7.00 -8.39 -4.71
N ILE A 362 7.21 -7.55 -3.69
CA ILE A 362 8.22 -7.67 -2.64
C ILE A 362 7.58 -7.41 -1.28
N TYR A 363 7.95 -8.24 -0.31
CA TYR A 363 7.59 -8.10 1.09
C TYR A 363 8.85 -7.82 1.90
N THR A 364 8.69 -7.10 2.99
CA THR A 364 9.74 -6.83 3.98
C THR A 364 9.42 -7.58 5.28
N PHE A 365 10.42 -8.07 5.98
CA PHE A 365 10.26 -8.87 7.18
C PHE A 365 10.27 -8.03 8.45
N THR A 366 9.48 -8.45 9.43
CA THR A 366 9.51 -8.00 10.83
C THR A 366 9.37 -9.21 11.76
N ALA A 367 9.44 -9.01 13.06
CA ALA A 367 9.33 -10.12 14.01
C ALA A 367 7.87 -10.60 14.11
N PRO A 368 7.58 -11.89 13.81
CA PRO A 368 6.24 -12.45 13.99
C PRO A 368 5.85 -12.49 15.48
N LYS A 369 4.56 -12.51 15.77
CA LYS A 369 4.02 -12.55 17.15
C LYS A 369 3.65 -13.94 17.64
N PHE A 370 3.58 -14.92 16.75
CA PHE A 370 3.18 -16.29 17.06
C PHE A 370 4.33 -17.27 16.85
N ASN A 371 4.31 -18.36 17.62
CA ASN A 371 5.33 -19.41 17.51
C ASN A 371 5.19 -20.22 16.22
N LYS A 372 3.96 -20.37 15.73
CA LYS A 372 3.68 -21.02 14.45
C LYS A 372 2.50 -20.35 13.77
N ILE A 373 2.63 -20.12 12.47
CA ILE A 373 1.60 -19.57 11.60
C ILE A 373 1.57 -20.44 10.35
N VAL A 374 0.44 -21.08 10.08
CA VAL A 374 0.22 -21.88 8.88
C VAL A 374 -0.70 -21.10 7.96
N LEU A 375 -0.12 -20.56 6.90
CA LEU A 375 -0.85 -19.86 5.85
C LEU A 375 -1.35 -20.88 4.83
N LYS A 376 -2.66 -20.92 4.59
CA LYS A 376 -3.26 -21.75 3.54
C LYS A 376 -3.34 -20.93 2.25
N LEU A 377 -2.75 -21.48 1.21
CA LEU A 377 -2.64 -20.89 -0.12
C LEU A 377 -3.47 -21.72 -1.10
N ASP A 378 -4.16 -21.05 -2.01
CA ASP A 378 -4.96 -21.73 -3.04
C ASP A 378 -4.06 -22.36 -4.12
N LYS A 379 -4.10 -23.71 -4.24
CA LYS A 379 -3.38 -24.50 -5.24
C LYS A 379 -3.65 -24.08 -6.69
N LYS A 380 -4.80 -23.46 -6.96
CA LYS A 380 -5.13 -22.96 -8.29
C LYS A 380 -4.18 -21.84 -8.73
N TYR A 381 -3.65 -21.09 -7.77
CA TYR A 381 -2.82 -19.90 -8.02
C TYR A 381 -1.38 -20.09 -7.54
N TYR A 382 -1.14 -20.98 -6.57
CA TYR A 382 0.14 -21.16 -5.92
C TYR A 382 0.68 -22.59 -6.01
N PRO A 383 2.01 -22.78 -6.09
CA PRO A 383 2.61 -24.10 -6.22
C PRO A 383 2.54 -24.94 -4.93
N ASN A 384 2.34 -24.30 -3.77
CA ASN A 384 2.21 -24.95 -2.47
C ASN A 384 0.83 -24.66 -1.88
N GLU A 385 0.25 -25.62 -1.16
CA GLU A 385 -0.99 -25.41 -0.36
C GLU A 385 -0.76 -24.63 0.92
N THR A 386 0.46 -24.69 1.43
CA THR A 386 0.77 -24.13 2.74
C THR A 386 2.13 -23.49 2.75
N LEU A 387 2.20 -22.38 3.46
CA LEU A 387 3.44 -21.76 3.90
C LEU A 387 3.43 -21.76 5.43
N THR A 388 4.39 -22.44 6.05
CA THR A 388 4.55 -22.47 7.50
C THR A 388 5.60 -21.46 7.92
N ILE A 389 5.21 -20.53 8.80
CA ILE A 389 6.13 -19.60 9.47
C ILE A 389 6.28 -20.06 10.92
N GLU A 390 7.51 -20.31 11.36
CA GLU A 390 7.83 -20.71 12.74
C GLU A 390 8.76 -19.70 13.40
N SER A 391 8.56 -19.48 14.70
CA SER A 391 9.41 -18.60 15.49
C SER A 391 9.46 -19.00 16.97
N ASN A 392 10.49 -18.54 17.67
CA ASN A 392 10.56 -18.55 19.14
C ASN A 392 10.06 -17.22 19.74
N ALA A 393 9.06 -16.59 19.12
CA ALA A 393 8.44 -15.35 19.61
C ALA A 393 7.95 -15.50 21.05
N SER A 394 8.19 -14.46 21.82
CA SER A 394 7.74 -14.25 23.19
C SER A 394 7.71 -12.75 23.48
N ASP A 395 7.19 -12.35 24.64
CA ASP A 395 7.17 -10.94 25.04
C ASP A 395 8.57 -10.29 25.11
N LYS A 396 9.62 -11.11 25.25
CA LYS A 396 11.02 -10.66 25.25
C LYS A 396 11.70 -10.84 23.90
N ASN A 397 11.41 -11.93 23.19
CA ASN A 397 12.07 -12.27 21.94
C ASN A 397 11.43 -11.54 20.75
N ILE A 398 11.79 -10.27 20.58
CA ILE A 398 11.25 -9.41 19.52
C ILE A 398 12.27 -9.08 18.42
N PHE A 399 13.55 -9.48 18.56
CA PHE A 399 14.58 -9.12 17.59
C PHE A 399 15.05 -10.31 16.73
N ILE A 400 14.96 -10.20 15.42
CA ILE A 400 15.43 -11.18 14.45
C ILE A 400 16.96 -11.34 14.54
N ARG A 401 17.41 -12.55 14.85
CA ARG A 401 18.82 -12.98 14.80
C ARG A 401 19.19 -13.60 13.47
N GLN A 402 18.29 -14.45 12.96
CA GLN A 402 18.46 -15.20 11.73
C GLN A 402 17.11 -15.58 11.13
N ILE A 403 17.04 -15.55 9.80
CA ILE A 403 15.89 -16.04 9.01
C ILE A 403 16.37 -17.27 8.24
N PHE A 404 15.51 -18.28 8.13
CA PHE A 404 15.72 -19.44 7.26
C PHE A 404 14.54 -19.60 6.32
N ILE A 405 14.82 -19.89 5.04
CA ILE A 405 13.81 -20.29 4.06
C ILE A 405 14.15 -21.70 3.59
N ASP A 406 13.23 -22.64 3.77
CA ASP A 406 13.40 -24.06 3.45
C ASP A 406 14.74 -24.61 3.98
N LYS A 407 15.02 -24.35 5.27
CA LYS A 407 16.24 -24.70 6.02
C LYS A 407 17.53 -23.98 5.62
N LYS A 408 17.52 -23.12 4.60
CA LYS A 408 18.70 -22.36 4.17
C LYS A 408 18.75 -20.99 4.86
N PRO A 409 19.92 -20.55 5.38
CA PRO A 409 20.11 -19.21 5.89
C PRO A 409 19.69 -18.15 4.87
N TYR A 410 18.91 -17.16 5.31
CA TYR A 410 18.43 -16.05 4.50
C TYR A 410 18.92 -14.73 5.11
N ASN A 411 19.73 -13.99 4.36
CA ASN A 411 20.47 -12.81 4.85
C ASN A 411 19.88 -11.49 4.32
N SER A 412 18.59 -11.48 3.99
CA SER A 412 17.86 -10.31 3.50
C SER A 412 16.60 -10.11 4.34
N TYR A 413 16.23 -8.85 4.60
CA TYR A 413 14.93 -8.50 5.18
C TYR A 413 13.83 -8.36 4.13
N PHE A 414 14.15 -8.53 2.84
CA PHE A 414 13.17 -8.45 1.75
C PHE A 414 13.07 -9.78 1.02
N ILE A 415 11.84 -10.26 0.80
CA ILE A 415 11.49 -11.47 0.06
C ILE A 415 10.57 -11.14 -1.12
N THR A 416 10.83 -11.70 -2.29
CA THR A 416 9.93 -11.52 -3.45
C THR A 416 8.68 -12.41 -3.32
N HIS A 417 7.56 -12.02 -3.93
CA HIS A 417 6.34 -12.83 -3.97
C HIS A 417 6.59 -14.22 -4.60
N ASP A 418 7.45 -14.30 -5.62
CA ASP A 418 7.85 -15.57 -6.23
C ASP A 418 8.66 -16.47 -5.29
N GLN A 419 9.48 -15.90 -4.40
CA GLN A 419 10.16 -16.67 -3.35
C GLN A 419 9.17 -17.09 -2.26
N LEU A 420 8.30 -16.19 -1.83
CA LEU A 420 7.29 -16.45 -0.80
C LEU A 420 6.36 -17.60 -1.21
N LYS A 421 5.82 -17.59 -2.43
CA LYS A 421 4.90 -18.62 -2.91
C LYS A 421 5.56 -19.99 -3.10
N LYS A 422 6.87 -20.03 -3.35
CA LYS A 422 7.66 -21.27 -3.51
C LYS A 422 8.16 -21.82 -2.19
N ALA A 423 8.33 -20.97 -1.18
CA ALA A 423 8.73 -21.37 0.15
C ALA A 423 7.67 -22.29 0.78
N LYS A 424 8.11 -23.33 1.47
CA LYS A 424 7.24 -24.19 2.29
C LYS A 424 7.37 -23.84 3.76
N HIS A 425 8.57 -23.42 4.15
CA HIS A 425 8.91 -23.13 5.53
C HIS A 425 9.77 -21.87 5.66
N ILE A 426 9.34 -20.95 6.51
CA ILE A 426 10.13 -19.79 6.95
C ILE A 426 10.31 -19.89 8.46
N ARG A 427 11.55 -19.84 8.93
CA ARG A 427 11.87 -19.89 10.36
C ARG A 427 12.56 -18.63 10.80
N PHE A 428 12.04 -18.00 11.84
CA PHE A 428 12.64 -16.86 12.52
C PHE A 428 13.27 -17.32 13.82
N GLU A 429 14.58 -17.08 13.96
CA GLU A 429 15.24 -17.10 15.26
C GLU A 429 15.24 -15.68 15.81
N LEU A 430 14.51 -15.47 16.90
CA LEU A 430 14.35 -14.22 17.60
C LEU A 430 15.17 -14.23 18.90
N GLY A 431 15.53 -13.05 19.41
CA GLY A 431 16.20 -12.87 20.69
C GLY A 431 15.81 -11.58 21.38
N GLU A 432 16.28 -11.43 22.63
CA GLU A 432 15.89 -10.32 23.52
C GLU A 432 16.61 -8.99 23.23
N THR A 433 17.80 -9.04 22.63
CA THR A 433 18.59 -7.84 22.31
C THR A 433 18.73 -7.65 20.80
N PRO A 434 18.83 -6.41 20.32
CA PRO A 434 19.00 -6.16 18.89
C PRO A 434 20.32 -6.71 18.37
N LYS A 435 20.34 -7.13 17.10
CA LYS A 435 21.57 -7.34 16.32
C LYS A 435 21.81 -6.06 15.52
N LYS A 436 22.81 -5.27 15.93
CA LYS A 436 23.18 -4.01 15.28
C LYS A 436 24.21 -4.24 14.18
#